data_AF-I8TKT4-F1
#
_entry.id   AF-I8TKT4-F1
#
_cell.length_a   1.000
_cell.length_b   1.000
_cell.length_c   1.000
_cell.angle_alpha   90.00
_cell.angle_beta   90.00
_cell.angle_gamma   90.00
#
_symmetry.space_group_name_H-M   'P 1'
#
loop_
_entity.id
_entity.type
_entity.pdbx_description
1 polymer ?
#
loop_
_entity_poly.entity_id
_entity_poly.type
_entity_poly.pdbx_seq_one_letter_code
_entity_poly.pdbx_strand_id
1 'polypeptide(L)'
;MGLMMTHQVLSTPLRTQPRTNPIPADYYKFVPRPFHIMGYDGAGIVQEVGPECTRFKPGDEVFYVSSPTKQGAYCEYQIVTDATVGHKPKSLDFVEAAAMPLTYGTAYESLVDRLEIKKGEKAGILIINGAGGVGAMASQIARWVLDLPVVVTTASRPETIDFTKKMGATHVINHREDLKKQIDELQLDVPIKYVYITHSTAQYLGVCSDIIAPLGKVCSIVQSADMNMYGTQFMSKSLTFVWCWLGSRLYHGLETDQGEMLEELSALIDAGKIKCHLTRRLQLNLEGIKEAHKILESGKAIGKVGLGLSEGGWA
;
A
#
# COMPACT_ATOMS: atom_id res chain seq x y z
N MET A 1 12.01 -17.34 -15.04
CA MET A 1 10.57 -17.08 -15.22
C MET A 1 9.82 -18.38 -14.98
N GLY A 2 9.05 -18.46 -13.89
CA GLY A 2 8.17 -19.60 -13.59
C GLY A 2 6.74 -19.28 -14.00
N LEU A 3 5.96 -20.31 -14.36
CA LEU A 3 4.52 -20.20 -14.54
C LEU A 3 3.87 -20.44 -13.17
N MET A 4 3.02 -19.54 -12.72
CA MET A 4 2.32 -19.67 -11.45
C MET A 4 0.82 -19.72 -11.68
N MET A 5 0.10 -20.60 -10.97
CA MET A 5 -1.36 -20.58 -10.98
C MET A 5 -1.80 -19.45 -10.05
N THR A 6 -2.32 -18.38 -10.62
CA THR A 6 -2.96 -17.29 -9.88
C THR A 6 -4.35 -17.76 -9.48
N HIS A 7 -4.50 -18.15 -8.22
CA HIS A 7 -5.84 -18.39 -7.73
C HIS A 7 -6.62 -17.08 -7.70
N GLN A 8 -5.98 -15.94 -7.38
CA GLN A 8 -6.69 -14.74 -6.95
C GLN A 8 -5.89 -13.44 -7.10
N VAL A 9 -6.61 -12.31 -7.22
CA VAL A 9 -6.05 -11.05 -7.72
C VAL A 9 -6.74 -9.83 -7.14
N LEU A 10 -6.05 -8.71 -6.99
CA LEU A 10 -6.69 -7.48 -6.52
C LEU A 10 -6.64 -6.29 -7.46
N SER A 11 -7.70 -5.49 -7.29
CA SER A 11 -7.75 -4.10 -7.71
C SER A 11 -6.95 -3.25 -6.73
N THR A 12 -5.99 -2.49 -7.25
CA THR A 12 -5.28 -1.43 -6.52
C THR A 12 -5.62 -0.08 -7.15
N PRO A 13 -5.70 1.02 -6.37
CA PRO A 13 -6.10 2.33 -6.90
C PRO A 13 -5.23 2.90 -8.02
N LEU A 14 -4.05 2.32 -8.29
CA LEU A 14 -3.13 2.75 -9.34
C LEU A 14 -3.80 2.91 -10.71
N ARG A 15 -4.91 2.21 -10.99
CA ARG A 15 -5.68 2.37 -12.25
C ARG A 15 -7.12 2.86 -12.08
N THR A 16 -7.64 2.99 -10.85
CA THR A 16 -8.97 3.58 -10.59
C THR A 16 -8.91 5.07 -10.35
N GLN A 17 -7.71 5.64 -10.28
CA GLN A 17 -7.58 7.08 -10.39
C GLN A 17 -8.03 7.51 -11.79
N PRO A 18 -8.76 8.63 -11.91
CA PRO A 18 -9.17 9.16 -13.20
C PRO A 18 -7.96 9.28 -14.13
N ARG A 19 -8.21 9.37 -15.45
CA ARG A 19 -7.23 9.56 -16.55
C ARG A 19 -6.31 10.80 -16.39
N THR A 20 -6.20 11.37 -15.19
CA THR A 20 -5.66 12.68 -14.84
C THR A 20 -4.40 12.62 -13.98
N ASN A 21 -3.91 11.44 -13.56
CA ASN A 21 -2.54 11.34 -13.01
C ASN A 21 -1.57 10.90 -14.12
N PRO A 22 -0.49 11.66 -14.38
CA PRO A 22 0.43 11.32 -15.45
C PRO A 22 1.24 10.10 -15.04
N ILE A 23 0.80 8.95 -15.53
CA ILE A 23 1.67 7.78 -15.69
C ILE A 23 2.90 8.25 -16.51
N PRO A 24 4.14 7.81 -16.21
CA PRO A 24 5.30 8.18 -17.01
C PRO A 24 5.00 8.06 -18.51
N ALA A 25 5.39 9.06 -19.31
CA ALA A 25 4.98 9.16 -20.72
C ALA A 25 5.37 7.93 -21.55
N ASP A 26 6.40 7.21 -21.10
CA ASP A 26 6.91 5.98 -21.69
C ASP A 26 6.28 4.70 -21.14
N TYR A 27 5.39 4.76 -20.14
CA TYR A 27 4.73 3.57 -19.57
C TYR A 27 4.03 2.72 -20.63
N TYR A 28 3.34 3.36 -21.58
CA TYR A 28 2.67 2.66 -22.69
C TYR A 28 3.64 1.99 -23.67
N LYS A 29 4.94 2.27 -23.60
CA LYS A 29 5.97 1.48 -24.31
C LYS A 29 6.18 0.12 -23.63
N PHE A 30 5.96 0.04 -22.32
CA PHE A 30 6.13 -1.17 -21.53
C PHE A 30 4.85 -1.97 -21.36
N VAL A 31 3.68 -1.42 -21.69
CA VAL A 31 2.42 -2.16 -21.67
C VAL A 31 2.51 -3.33 -22.65
N PRO A 32 2.37 -4.58 -22.16
CA PRO A 32 2.36 -5.75 -23.02
C PRO A 32 1.28 -5.66 -24.11
N ARG A 33 1.62 -6.11 -25.33
CA ARG A 33 0.74 -6.10 -26.52
C ARG A 33 0.51 -7.54 -27.01
N PRO A 34 -0.61 -7.85 -27.69
CA PRO A 34 -1.68 -6.94 -28.12
C PRO A 34 -2.73 -6.60 -27.05
N PHE A 35 -2.70 -7.26 -25.89
CA PHE A 35 -3.62 -7.06 -24.78
C PHE A 35 -2.88 -6.86 -23.45
N HIS A 36 -3.53 -6.20 -22.50
CA HIS A 36 -3.00 -5.95 -21.17
C HIS A 36 -3.94 -6.48 -20.08
N ILE A 37 -3.44 -7.46 -19.33
CA ILE A 37 -4.05 -8.01 -18.12
C ILE A 37 -3.69 -7.09 -16.95
N MET A 38 -4.69 -6.63 -16.20
CA MET A 38 -4.51 -5.78 -15.02
C MET A 38 -4.28 -6.60 -13.74
N GLY A 39 -4.11 -5.92 -12.61
CA GLY A 39 -3.94 -6.52 -11.30
C GLY A 39 -2.47 -6.54 -10.91
N TYR A 40 -2.16 -6.02 -9.72
CA TYR A 40 -0.78 -5.91 -9.25
C TYR A 40 -0.50 -6.79 -8.04
N ASP A 41 -1.52 -7.29 -7.36
CA ASP A 41 -1.37 -8.20 -6.24
C ASP A 41 -1.90 -9.58 -6.64
N GLY A 42 -1.19 -10.64 -6.24
CA GLY A 42 -1.63 -12.01 -6.46
C GLY A 42 -1.18 -12.95 -5.35
N ALA A 43 -1.90 -14.06 -5.22
CA ALA A 43 -1.48 -15.21 -4.43
C ALA A 43 -1.96 -16.51 -5.11
N GLY A 44 -1.21 -17.58 -4.91
CA GLY A 44 -1.51 -18.87 -5.52
C GLY A 44 -0.42 -19.90 -5.30
N ILE A 45 -0.38 -20.91 -6.17
CA ILE A 45 0.55 -22.03 -6.07
C ILE A 45 1.54 -21.97 -7.23
N VAL A 46 2.82 -22.16 -6.93
CA VAL A 46 3.86 -22.29 -7.95
C VAL A 46 3.58 -23.53 -8.79
N GLN A 47 3.36 -23.35 -10.10
CA GLN A 47 3.09 -24.46 -11.01
C GLN A 47 4.40 -24.97 -11.62
N GLU A 48 5.25 -24.06 -12.09
CA GLU A 48 6.55 -24.35 -12.69
C GLU A 48 7.56 -23.26 -12.34
N VAL A 49 8.85 -23.61 -12.37
CA VAL A 49 9.94 -22.66 -12.14
C VAL A 49 10.92 -22.67 -13.30
N GLY A 50 11.52 -21.51 -13.58
CA GLY A 50 12.59 -21.41 -14.57
C GLY A 50 13.87 -22.10 -14.08
N PRO A 51 14.79 -22.47 -14.99
CA PRO A 51 15.98 -23.25 -14.65
C PRO A 51 16.94 -22.57 -13.66
N GLU A 52 16.90 -21.24 -13.56
CA GLU A 52 17.73 -20.43 -12.65
C GLU A 52 17.03 -20.12 -11.32
N CYS A 53 15.75 -20.49 -11.16
CA CYS A 53 15.02 -20.20 -9.93
C CYS A 53 15.41 -21.20 -8.85
N THR A 54 15.92 -20.70 -7.73
CA THR A 54 16.40 -21.51 -6.60
C THR A 54 15.59 -21.32 -5.33
N ARG A 55 14.74 -20.29 -5.27
CA ARG A 55 13.98 -19.90 -4.08
C ARG A 55 12.65 -20.65 -3.90
N PHE A 56 12.10 -21.17 -4.99
CA PHE A 56 10.76 -21.77 -5.02
C PHE A 56 10.76 -23.07 -5.82
N LYS A 57 9.77 -23.93 -5.56
CA LYS A 57 9.51 -25.16 -6.31
C LYS A 57 8.01 -25.33 -6.57
N PRO A 58 7.61 -26.18 -7.55
CA PRO A 58 6.20 -26.52 -7.74
C PRO A 58 5.53 -26.98 -6.45
N GLY A 59 4.31 -26.48 -6.20
CA GLY A 59 3.52 -26.76 -5.00
C GLY A 59 3.70 -25.76 -3.85
N ASP A 60 4.68 -24.84 -3.92
CA ASP A 60 4.81 -23.79 -2.91
C ASP A 60 3.63 -22.79 -3.00
N GLU A 61 3.02 -22.47 -1.85
CA GLU A 61 2.04 -21.38 -1.74
C GLU A 61 2.77 -20.04 -1.60
N VAL A 62 2.51 -19.12 -2.51
CA VAL A 62 3.20 -17.83 -2.56
C VAL A 62 2.24 -16.67 -2.80
N PHE A 63 2.71 -15.48 -2.49
CA PHE A 63 2.03 -14.21 -2.66
C PHE A 63 3.03 -13.14 -3.09
N TYR A 64 2.58 -12.15 -3.84
CA TYR A 64 3.50 -11.25 -4.54
C TYR A 64 2.85 -9.96 -5.00
N VAL A 65 3.72 -9.00 -5.32
CA VAL A 65 3.39 -7.82 -6.12
C VAL A 65 3.98 -7.98 -7.53
N SER A 66 3.17 -7.68 -8.54
CA SER A 66 3.54 -7.78 -9.96
C SER A 66 4.28 -6.55 -10.43
N SER A 67 5.18 -6.73 -11.39
CA SER A 67 5.84 -5.61 -12.05
C SER A 67 4.85 -4.70 -12.79
N PRO A 68 5.01 -3.36 -12.73
CA PRO A 68 4.17 -2.43 -13.49
C PRO A 68 4.34 -2.54 -15.01
N THR A 69 5.40 -3.20 -15.47
CA THR A 69 5.80 -3.34 -16.89
C THR A 69 5.53 -4.75 -17.47
N LYS A 70 4.83 -5.61 -16.73
CA LYS A 70 4.48 -6.98 -17.15
C LYS A 70 2.97 -7.19 -17.14
N GLN A 71 2.51 -8.36 -17.62
CA GLN A 71 1.11 -8.73 -17.50
C GLN A 71 0.76 -8.86 -16.02
N GLY A 72 -0.39 -8.32 -15.65
CA GLY A 72 -0.90 -8.34 -14.29
C GLY A 72 -1.56 -9.65 -13.92
N ALA A 73 -2.14 -9.65 -12.73
CA ALA A 73 -2.60 -10.86 -12.07
C ALA A 73 -4.01 -11.31 -12.46
N TYR A 74 -4.88 -10.49 -13.12
CA TYR A 74 -6.30 -10.79 -13.46
C TYR A 74 -6.44 -11.95 -14.49
N CYS A 75 -5.98 -13.12 -14.12
CA CYS A 75 -5.87 -14.32 -14.92
C CYS A 75 -5.71 -15.54 -14.00
N GLU A 76 -5.78 -16.74 -14.57
CA GLU A 76 -5.58 -18.01 -13.84
C GLU A 76 -4.10 -18.41 -13.75
N TYR A 77 -3.26 -17.86 -14.64
CA TYR A 77 -1.82 -18.06 -14.60
C TYR A 77 -1.06 -16.76 -14.85
N GLN A 78 -0.03 -16.50 -14.05
CA GLN A 78 0.86 -15.36 -14.24
C GLN A 78 2.33 -15.78 -14.16
N ILE A 79 3.16 -15.17 -15.00
CA ILE A 79 4.61 -15.28 -14.91
C ILE A 79 5.12 -14.14 -14.05
N VAL A 80 5.84 -14.49 -12.98
CA VAL A 80 6.47 -13.55 -12.06
C VAL A 80 7.97 -13.83 -11.93
N THR A 81 8.70 -12.84 -11.41
CA THR A 81 10.11 -13.00 -11.05
C THR A 81 10.18 -13.41 -9.58
N ASP A 82 11.03 -14.37 -9.24
CA ASP A 82 11.20 -14.82 -7.85
C ASP A 82 11.60 -13.68 -6.92
N ALA A 83 12.39 -12.71 -7.41
CA ALA A 83 12.76 -11.47 -6.71
C ALA A 83 11.60 -10.63 -6.16
N THR A 84 10.35 -10.81 -6.63
CA THR A 84 9.17 -10.07 -6.14
C THR A 84 8.14 -10.97 -5.43
N VAL A 85 8.53 -12.20 -5.14
CA VAL A 85 7.67 -13.25 -4.56
C VAL A 85 8.18 -13.62 -3.16
N GLY A 86 7.25 -13.85 -2.23
CA GLY A 86 7.50 -14.46 -0.92
C GLY A 86 6.53 -15.60 -0.64
N HIS A 87 6.81 -16.41 0.39
CA HIS A 87 5.91 -17.49 0.80
C HIS A 87 4.65 -16.96 1.47
N LYS A 88 3.49 -17.49 1.08
CA LYS A 88 2.20 -17.09 1.63
C LYS A 88 2.18 -17.33 3.15
N PRO A 89 1.66 -16.38 3.96
CA PRO A 89 1.43 -16.64 5.38
C PRO A 89 0.52 -17.86 5.54
N LYS A 90 0.84 -18.73 6.50
CA LYS A 90 0.06 -19.96 6.74
C LYS A 90 -1.30 -19.64 7.34
N SER A 91 -1.41 -18.54 8.06
CA SER A 91 -2.61 -18.11 8.77
C SER A 91 -3.68 -17.47 7.88
N LEU A 92 -3.35 -17.12 6.63
CA LEU A 92 -4.28 -16.47 5.70
C LEU A 92 -4.71 -17.43 4.59
N ASP A 93 -5.92 -17.25 4.06
CA ASP A 93 -6.27 -17.86 2.78
C ASP A 93 -5.66 -17.07 1.59
N PHE A 94 -5.90 -17.53 0.35
CA PHE A 94 -5.36 -16.86 -0.83
C PHE A 94 -5.94 -15.45 -1.07
N VAL A 95 -7.20 -15.15 -0.70
CA VAL A 95 -7.77 -13.79 -0.92
C VAL A 95 -7.13 -12.83 0.06
N GLU A 96 -7.02 -13.27 1.30
CA GLU A 96 -6.41 -12.52 2.38
C GLU A 96 -4.94 -12.27 2.12
N ALA A 97 -4.20 -13.31 1.72
CA ALA A 97 -2.79 -13.18 1.40
C ALA A 97 -2.57 -12.27 0.21
N ALA A 98 -3.34 -12.42 -0.87
CA ALA A 98 -3.22 -11.54 -2.02
C ALA A 98 -3.47 -10.08 -1.60
N ALA A 99 -4.31 -9.79 -0.60
CA ALA A 99 -4.63 -8.42 -0.19
C ALA A 99 -3.49 -7.61 0.44
N MET A 100 -2.34 -8.23 0.69
CA MET A 100 -1.28 -7.67 1.53
C MET A 100 -0.09 -7.05 0.78
N PRO A 101 0.50 -7.66 -0.28
CA PRO A 101 1.81 -7.32 -0.81
C PRO A 101 1.99 -5.86 -1.18
N LEU A 102 1.19 -5.32 -2.09
CA LEU A 102 1.38 -3.96 -2.58
C LEU A 102 1.17 -2.92 -1.48
N THR A 103 0.16 -3.10 -0.64
CA THR A 103 -0.11 -2.18 0.46
C THR A 103 0.99 -2.21 1.51
N TYR A 104 1.54 -3.40 1.79
CA TYR A 104 2.69 -3.54 2.68
C TYR A 104 3.93 -2.93 2.07
N GLY A 105 4.34 -3.34 0.86
CA GLY A 105 5.55 -2.82 0.24
C GLY A 105 5.50 -1.31 0.05
N THR A 106 4.35 -0.76 -0.37
CA THR A 106 4.20 0.69 -0.51
C THR A 106 4.37 1.40 0.83
N ALA A 107 3.74 0.89 1.90
CA ALA A 107 3.85 1.50 3.23
C ALA A 107 5.25 1.31 3.84
N TYR A 108 5.84 0.13 3.67
CA TYR A 108 7.18 -0.21 4.16
C TYR A 108 8.23 0.66 3.50
N GLU A 109 8.30 0.70 2.16
CA GLU A 109 9.26 1.57 1.46
C GLU A 109 9.03 3.04 1.84
N SER A 110 7.77 3.49 1.96
CA SER A 110 7.46 4.87 2.36
C SER A 110 8.00 5.21 3.75
N LEU A 111 7.73 4.39 4.76
CA LEU A 111 8.06 4.68 6.15
C LEU A 111 9.53 4.36 6.47
N VAL A 112 10.03 3.22 5.98
CA VAL A 112 11.37 2.72 6.32
C VAL A 112 12.43 3.30 5.39
N ASP A 113 12.19 3.36 4.08
CA ASP A 113 13.25 3.77 3.13
C ASP A 113 13.19 5.27 2.79
N ARG A 114 11.97 5.82 2.61
CA ARG A 114 11.81 7.23 2.18
C ARG A 114 11.78 8.20 3.36
N LEU A 115 11.00 7.86 4.39
CA LEU A 115 10.97 8.66 5.62
C LEU A 115 12.13 8.30 6.56
N GLU A 116 12.75 7.13 6.39
CA GLU A 116 13.89 6.67 7.21
C GLU A 116 13.57 6.62 8.70
N ILE A 117 12.32 6.32 9.05
CA ILE A 117 11.85 6.26 10.44
C ILE A 117 12.65 5.18 11.18
N LYS A 118 13.20 5.54 12.33
CA LYS A 118 13.93 4.58 13.16
C LYS A 118 12.98 3.91 14.14
N LYS A 119 13.14 2.60 14.30
CA LYS A 119 12.37 1.81 15.26
C LYS A 119 12.55 2.36 16.68
N GLY A 120 11.45 2.58 17.39
CA GLY A 120 11.43 3.14 18.75
C GLY A 120 11.74 4.63 18.83
N GLU A 121 11.75 5.36 17.70
CA GLU A 121 11.94 6.81 17.71
C GLU A 121 10.83 7.51 18.51
N LYS A 122 11.21 8.46 19.35
CA LYS A 122 10.28 9.30 20.13
C LYS A 122 9.68 10.41 19.26
N ALA A 123 8.90 9.99 18.27
CA ALA A 123 8.24 10.87 17.30
C ALA A 123 6.84 10.36 16.97
N GLY A 124 6.00 11.27 16.49
CA GLY A 124 4.71 10.93 15.93
C GLY A 124 4.69 10.97 14.40
N ILE A 125 3.78 10.20 13.83
CA ILE A 125 3.42 10.24 12.41
C ILE A 125 1.95 10.63 12.24
N LEU A 126 1.67 11.49 11.27
CA LEU A 126 0.32 11.77 10.78
C LEU A 126 0.09 11.05 9.44
N ILE A 127 -0.85 10.11 9.41
CA ILE A 127 -1.27 9.38 8.20
C ILE A 127 -2.60 9.95 7.73
N ILE A 128 -2.56 10.65 6.61
CA ILE A 128 -3.76 11.25 5.99
C ILE A 128 -4.49 10.19 5.17
N ASN A 129 -5.79 10.04 5.45
CA ASN A 129 -6.71 9.01 4.92
C ASN A 129 -6.32 7.59 5.36
N GLY A 130 -6.17 7.39 6.68
CA GLY A 130 -5.65 6.16 7.28
C GLY A 130 -6.54 4.92 7.17
N ALA A 131 -7.79 5.04 6.69
CA ALA A 131 -8.71 3.91 6.58
C ALA A 131 -8.64 3.15 5.24
N GLY A 132 -7.91 3.65 4.24
CA GLY A 132 -7.66 2.92 2.98
C GLY A 132 -6.59 1.83 3.14
N GLY A 133 -6.40 0.99 2.12
CA GLY A 133 -5.46 -0.15 2.20
C GLY A 133 -4.03 0.22 2.63
N VAL A 134 -3.41 1.20 1.96
CA VAL A 134 -2.05 1.63 2.32
C VAL A 134 -2.01 2.35 3.67
N GLY A 135 -3.00 3.20 3.97
CA GLY A 135 -3.08 3.91 5.25
C GLY A 135 -3.23 2.96 6.45
N ALA A 136 -4.04 1.91 6.27
CA ALA A 136 -4.21 0.85 7.26
C ALA A 136 -2.89 0.13 7.51
N MET A 137 -2.19 -0.26 6.45
CA MET A 137 -0.91 -0.95 6.58
C MET A 137 0.18 -0.06 7.17
N ALA A 138 0.26 1.21 6.76
CA ALA A 138 1.18 2.18 7.34
C ALA A 138 0.93 2.40 8.84
N SER A 139 -0.33 2.36 9.29
CA SER A 139 -0.68 2.45 10.72
C SER A 139 -0.13 1.26 11.50
N GLN A 140 -0.27 0.05 10.95
CA GLN A 140 0.25 -1.18 11.56
C GLN A 140 1.78 -1.18 11.62
N ILE A 141 2.45 -0.82 10.52
CA ILE A 141 3.92 -0.73 10.46
C ILE A 141 4.42 0.31 11.46
N ALA A 142 3.86 1.53 11.44
CA ALA A 142 4.25 2.60 12.34
C ALA A 142 4.11 2.18 13.82
N ARG A 143 3.00 1.52 14.17
CA ARG A 143 2.68 1.20 15.56
C ARG A 143 3.37 -0.08 16.07
N TRP A 144 3.43 -1.13 15.27
CA TRP A 144 3.77 -2.48 15.74
C TRP A 144 5.09 -3.02 15.18
N VAL A 145 5.64 -2.40 14.14
CA VAL A 145 6.95 -2.77 13.57
C VAL A 145 8.00 -1.74 13.95
N LEU A 146 7.68 -0.46 13.78
CA LEU A 146 8.55 0.68 14.09
C LEU A 146 8.37 1.21 15.52
N ASP A 147 7.42 0.67 16.29
CA ASP A 147 7.19 1.01 17.70
C ASP A 147 7.04 2.53 17.96
N LEU A 148 6.40 3.27 17.04
CA LEU A 148 6.14 4.69 17.25
C LEU A 148 5.10 4.88 18.37
N PRO A 149 5.37 5.79 19.32
CA PRO A 149 4.43 6.06 20.43
C PRO A 149 3.15 6.74 19.94
N VAL A 150 3.22 7.55 18.88
CA VAL A 150 2.10 8.32 18.35
C VAL A 150 1.89 8.03 16.86
N VAL A 151 0.71 7.51 16.52
CA VAL A 151 0.23 7.30 15.16
C VAL A 151 -1.13 7.99 15.05
N VAL A 152 -1.13 9.20 14.49
CA VAL A 152 -2.36 9.95 14.22
C VAL A 152 -2.84 9.58 12.84
N THR A 153 -4.12 9.25 12.68
CA THR A 153 -4.71 9.03 11.36
C THR A 153 -5.87 9.97 11.11
N THR A 154 -6.16 10.27 9.84
CA THR A 154 -7.38 11.01 9.49
C THR A 154 -8.49 10.08 8.97
N ALA A 155 -9.70 10.25 9.50
CA ALA A 155 -10.92 9.56 9.10
C ALA A 155 -12.16 10.41 9.40
N SER A 156 -13.24 10.26 8.63
CA SER A 156 -14.41 11.16 8.70
C SER A 156 -15.75 10.48 8.85
N ARG A 157 -15.78 9.13 8.88
CA ARG A 157 -17.00 8.34 9.08
C ARG A 157 -16.82 7.37 10.25
N PRO A 158 -17.87 7.06 11.04
CA PRO A 158 -17.76 6.17 12.20
C PRO A 158 -17.04 4.86 11.89
N GLU A 159 -17.41 4.19 10.80
CA GLU A 159 -16.82 2.92 10.39
C GLU A 159 -15.34 3.05 9.99
N THR A 160 -14.93 4.18 9.41
CA THR A 160 -13.51 4.45 9.09
C THR A 160 -12.67 4.79 10.32
N ILE A 161 -13.29 5.44 11.31
CA ILE A 161 -12.65 5.78 12.60
C ILE A 161 -12.39 4.50 13.39
N ASP A 162 -13.39 3.63 13.49
CA ASP A 162 -13.24 2.35 14.19
C ASP A 162 -12.24 1.44 13.49
N PHE A 163 -12.26 1.41 12.15
CA PHE A 163 -11.33 0.62 11.37
C PHE A 163 -9.88 1.06 11.57
N THR A 164 -9.58 2.36 11.44
CA THR A 164 -8.19 2.85 11.56
C THR A 164 -7.63 2.67 12.98
N LYS A 165 -8.46 2.78 14.04
CA LYS A 165 -8.07 2.42 15.41
C LYS A 165 -7.66 0.95 15.52
N LYS A 166 -8.45 0.04 14.95
CA LYS A 166 -8.13 -1.40 14.91
C LYS A 166 -6.82 -1.69 14.17
N MET A 167 -6.44 -0.83 13.23
CA MET A 167 -5.20 -0.93 12.43
C MET A 167 -3.99 -0.25 13.09
N GLY A 168 -4.10 0.24 14.33
CA GLY A 168 -2.96 0.75 15.09
C GLY A 168 -2.89 2.27 15.25
N ALA A 169 -3.90 3.02 14.79
CA ALA A 169 -3.99 4.45 15.11
C ALA A 169 -4.13 4.66 16.62
N THR A 170 -3.28 5.49 17.21
CA THR A 170 -3.40 5.89 18.62
C THR A 170 -4.36 7.06 18.78
N HIS A 171 -4.46 7.92 17.76
CA HIS A 171 -5.37 9.05 17.72
C HIS A 171 -6.02 9.13 16.33
N VAL A 172 -7.26 9.62 16.27
CA VAL A 172 -7.98 9.81 15.00
C VAL A 172 -8.57 11.21 14.96
N ILE A 173 -8.30 11.94 13.89
CA ILE A 173 -8.81 13.30 13.63
C ILE A 173 -9.59 13.33 12.31
N ASN A 174 -10.43 14.36 12.12
CA ASN A 174 -11.29 14.48 10.95
C ASN A 174 -10.66 15.38 9.88
N HIS A 175 -10.35 14.83 8.70
CA HIS A 175 -9.83 15.59 7.54
C HIS A 175 -10.86 16.49 6.85
N ARG A 176 -12.11 16.51 7.32
CA ARG A 176 -13.13 17.48 6.89
C ARG A 176 -13.17 18.73 7.76
N GLU A 177 -12.38 18.75 8.82
CA GLU A 177 -12.29 19.84 9.78
C GLU A 177 -10.86 20.40 9.82
N ASP A 178 -10.61 21.39 10.66
CA ASP A 178 -9.29 21.99 10.83
C ASP A 178 -8.33 20.96 11.46
N LEU A 179 -7.42 20.43 10.63
CA LEU A 179 -6.45 19.43 11.07
C LEU A 179 -5.42 20.01 12.05
N LYS A 180 -5.00 21.27 11.88
CA LYS A 180 -3.97 21.87 12.75
C LYS A 180 -4.54 22.07 14.14
N LYS A 181 -5.75 22.62 14.23
CA LYS A 181 -6.45 22.81 15.50
C LYS A 181 -6.64 21.48 16.24
N GLN A 182 -7.14 20.45 15.54
CA GLN A 182 -7.33 19.13 16.15
C GLN A 182 -6.02 18.53 16.66
N ILE A 183 -4.92 18.64 15.90
CA ILE A 183 -3.59 18.18 16.36
C ILE A 183 -3.14 18.92 17.62
N ASP A 184 -3.32 20.24 17.67
CA ASP A 184 -2.95 21.04 18.85
C ASP A 184 -3.76 20.64 20.09
N GLU A 185 -5.04 20.32 19.91
CA GLU A 185 -5.94 19.84 20.97
C GLU A 185 -5.56 18.45 21.50
N LEU A 186 -4.84 17.62 20.73
CA LEU A 186 -4.36 16.31 21.21
C LEU A 186 -3.27 16.43 22.28
N GLN A 187 -2.59 17.58 22.39
CA GLN A 187 -1.52 17.82 23.37
C GLN A 187 -0.47 16.69 23.42
N LEU A 188 0.02 16.30 22.25
CA LEU A 188 0.93 15.15 22.10
C LEU A 188 2.26 15.35 22.85
N ASP A 189 2.70 14.29 23.54
CA ASP A 189 3.98 14.28 24.28
C ASP A 189 5.22 14.24 23.37
N VAL A 190 5.04 13.95 22.08
CA VAL A 190 6.11 13.90 21.07
C VAL A 190 5.70 14.69 19.83
N PRO A 191 6.67 15.31 19.11
CA PRO A 191 6.38 16.06 17.90
C PRO A 191 5.98 15.14 16.74
N ILE A 192 5.10 15.62 15.86
CA ILE A 192 4.86 15.00 14.56
C ILE A 192 6.06 15.32 13.65
N LYS A 193 6.99 14.38 13.50
CA LYS A 193 8.16 14.53 12.60
C LYS A 193 7.88 13.97 11.20
N TYR A 194 6.81 13.18 11.06
CA TYR A 194 6.49 12.47 9.83
C TYR A 194 5.05 12.73 9.40
N VAL A 195 4.84 12.96 8.11
CA VAL A 195 3.51 12.98 7.52
C VAL A 195 3.48 12.05 6.31
N TYR A 196 2.45 11.21 6.22
CA TYR A 196 2.25 10.30 5.11
C TYR A 196 0.90 10.55 4.44
N ILE A 197 0.93 10.92 3.16
CA ILE A 197 -0.24 11.30 2.38
C ILE A 197 -0.62 10.18 1.40
N THR A 198 -1.82 9.62 1.58
CA THR A 198 -2.32 8.52 0.74
C THR A 198 -3.40 8.94 -0.26
N HIS A 199 -3.86 10.20 -0.21
CA HIS A 199 -4.87 10.76 -1.11
C HIS A 199 -4.76 12.30 -1.18
N SER A 200 -5.03 12.90 -2.35
CA SER A 200 -5.07 14.37 -2.59
C SER A 200 -3.85 15.18 -2.09
N THR A 201 -2.63 14.85 -2.53
CA THR A 201 -1.39 15.51 -2.04
C THR A 201 -1.45 17.03 -2.03
N ALA A 202 -1.80 17.64 -3.16
CA ALA A 202 -1.84 19.10 -3.30
C ALA A 202 -2.73 19.78 -2.25
N GLN A 203 -3.85 19.16 -1.89
CA GLN A 203 -4.79 19.67 -0.89
C GLN A 203 -4.17 19.75 0.50
N TYR A 204 -3.27 18.81 0.84
CA TYR A 204 -2.76 18.68 2.20
C TYR A 204 -1.38 19.34 2.41
N LEU A 205 -0.65 19.73 1.35
CA LEU A 205 0.71 20.28 1.48
C LEU A 205 0.80 21.45 2.48
N GLY A 206 -0.11 22.43 2.38
CA GLY A 206 -0.11 23.60 3.27
C GLY A 206 -0.27 23.20 4.73
N VAL A 207 -1.37 22.54 5.07
CA VAL A 207 -1.69 22.14 6.46
C VAL A 207 -0.68 21.14 7.02
N CYS A 208 -0.12 20.24 6.20
CA CYS A 208 0.98 19.36 6.61
C CYS A 208 2.21 20.17 7.02
N SER A 209 2.55 21.22 6.27
CA SER A 209 3.69 22.09 6.60
C SER A 209 3.47 22.85 7.91
N ASP A 210 2.22 23.19 8.24
CA ASP A 210 1.88 23.86 9.50
C ASP A 210 1.97 22.91 10.70
N ILE A 211 1.54 21.66 10.53
CA ILE A 211 1.52 20.61 11.58
C ILE A 211 2.91 20.07 11.88
N ILE A 212 3.69 19.74 10.85
CA ILE A 212 4.93 18.99 11.01
C ILE A 212 6.00 19.84 11.73
N ALA A 213 6.79 19.18 12.58
CA ALA A 213 7.91 19.81 13.27
C ALA A 213 9.03 20.21 12.29
N PRO A 214 9.87 21.21 12.61
CA PRO A 214 11.07 21.53 11.84
C PRO A 214 11.94 20.31 11.57
N LEU A 215 12.54 20.26 10.39
CA LEU A 215 13.36 19.14 9.87
C LEU A 215 12.58 17.82 9.72
N GLY A 216 11.25 17.89 9.74
CA GLY A 216 10.37 16.76 9.48
C GLY A 216 10.33 16.35 8.01
N LYS A 217 9.74 15.19 7.76
CA LYS A 217 9.63 14.61 6.43
C LYS A 217 8.18 14.28 6.05
N VAL A 218 7.83 14.62 4.82
CA VAL A 218 6.53 14.32 4.21
C VAL A 218 6.75 13.33 3.08
N CYS A 219 6.05 12.19 3.11
CA CYS A 219 6.02 11.24 2.02
C CYS A 219 4.62 11.17 1.40
N SER A 220 4.56 11.10 0.07
CA SER A 220 3.30 10.88 -0.65
C SER A 220 3.42 9.78 -1.70
N ILE A 221 2.31 9.09 -1.91
CA ILE A 221 2.14 8.03 -2.92
C ILE A 221 1.12 8.40 -4.01
N VAL A 222 0.60 9.62 -4.01
CA VAL A 222 -0.39 10.08 -4.99
C VAL A 222 0.03 11.41 -5.62
N GLN A 223 0.21 11.41 -6.93
CA GLN A 223 0.53 12.65 -7.64
C GLN A 223 -0.71 13.56 -7.71
N SER A 224 -0.47 14.82 -8.01
CA SER A 224 -1.48 15.84 -8.28
C SER A 224 -0.97 16.69 -9.44
N ALA A 225 -1.86 17.14 -10.32
CA ALA A 225 -1.47 17.91 -11.51
C ALA A 225 -0.69 19.18 -11.15
N ASP A 226 -1.13 19.86 -10.08
CA ASP A 226 -0.45 21.04 -9.55
C ASP A 226 0.03 20.77 -8.13
N MET A 227 1.30 21.08 -7.86
CA MET A 227 1.83 21.11 -6.51
C MET A 227 2.52 22.46 -6.26
N ASN A 228 1.92 23.28 -5.40
CA ASN A 228 2.51 24.55 -5.01
C ASN A 228 2.94 24.50 -3.54
N MET A 229 4.24 24.70 -3.30
CA MET A 229 4.80 24.84 -1.96
C MET A 229 5.11 26.29 -1.59
N TYR A 230 4.92 27.25 -2.50
CA TYR A 230 5.09 28.67 -2.21
C TYR A 230 4.05 29.12 -1.17
N GLY A 231 4.48 29.92 -0.19
CA GLY A 231 3.62 30.38 0.92
C GLY A 231 3.38 29.34 2.02
N THR A 232 3.92 28.12 1.88
CA THR A 232 3.88 27.09 2.92
C THR A 232 5.11 27.19 3.84
N GLN A 233 5.13 26.41 4.93
CA GLN A 233 6.25 26.37 5.88
C GLN A 233 7.40 25.45 5.46
N PHE A 234 7.36 24.85 4.25
CA PHE A 234 8.40 23.91 3.81
C PHE A 234 9.81 24.49 3.86
N MET A 235 10.00 25.72 3.38
CA MET A 235 11.32 26.37 3.39
C MET A 235 11.75 26.80 4.79
N SER A 236 10.85 27.45 5.55
CA SER A 236 11.16 27.99 6.88
C SER A 236 11.47 26.90 7.91
N LYS A 237 10.83 25.73 7.78
CA LYS A 237 11.05 24.56 8.64
C LYS A 237 12.06 23.56 8.07
N SER A 238 12.67 23.84 6.91
CA SER A 238 13.59 22.92 6.21
C SER A 238 13.03 21.49 6.09
N LEU A 239 11.78 21.39 5.63
CA LEU A 239 11.08 20.12 5.50
C LEU A 239 11.56 19.34 4.28
N THR A 240 11.61 18.01 4.42
CA THR A 240 11.81 17.12 3.27
C THR A 240 10.47 16.70 2.68
N PHE A 241 10.35 16.73 1.35
CA PHE A 241 9.26 16.09 0.63
C PHE A 241 9.82 14.96 -0.24
N VAL A 242 9.21 13.78 -0.18
CA VAL A 242 9.65 12.61 -0.95
C VAL A 242 8.47 11.85 -1.55
N TRP A 243 8.64 11.41 -2.80
CA TRP A 243 7.71 10.50 -3.45
C TRP A 243 8.07 9.05 -3.14
N CYS A 244 7.06 8.21 -2.93
CA CYS A 244 7.24 6.78 -2.92
C CYS A 244 6.39 6.14 -4.02
N TRP A 245 7.03 5.35 -4.86
CA TRP A 245 6.35 4.49 -5.83
C TRP A 245 7.02 3.12 -5.81
N LEU A 246 6.28 2.12 -5.30
CA LEU A 246 6.74 0.73 -5.15
C LEU A 246 7.28 0.14 -6.47
N GLY A 247 6.74 0.61 -7.60
CA GLY A 247 7.17 0.17 -8.93
C GLY A 247 8.52 0.73 -9.40
N SER A 248 9.12 1.71 -8.70
CA SER A 248 10.26 2.49 -9.23
C SER A 248 11.46 1.61 -9.59
N ARG A 249 11.81 0.64 -8.74
CA ARG A 249 12.97 -0.24 -8.96
C ARG A 249 12.78 -1.08 -10.22
N LEU A 250 11.66 -1.80 -10.28
CA LEU A 250 11.29 -2.64 -11.42
C LEU A 250 11.13 -1.84 -12.72
N TYR A 251 10.57 -0.63 -12.64
CA TYR A 251 10.37 0.23 -13.80
C TYR A 251 11.69 0.70 -14.41
N HIS A 252 12.69 0.98 -13.56
CA HIS A 252 14.02 1.45 -13.99
C HIS A 252 15.07 0.33 -14.09
N GLY A 253 14.67 -0.94 -13.99
CA GLY A 253 15.58 -2.08 -14.10
C GLY A 253 16.61 -2.18 -12.97
N LEU A 254 16.28 -1.64 -11.79
CA LEU A 254 17.10 -1.74 -10.59
C LEU A 254 16.78 -3.02 -9.83
N GLU A 255 17.76 -3.54 -9.09
CA GLU A 255 17.56 -4.64 -8.15
C GLU A 255 16.49 -4.30 -7.12
N THR A 256 15.77 -5.34 -6.68
CA THR A 256 14.69 -5.24 -5.70
C THR A 256 14.80 -6.36 -4.67
N ASP A 257 14.47 -6.00 -3.44
CA ASP A 257 14.37 -6.83 -2.24
C ASP A 257 12.90 -7.16 -1.89
N GLN A 258 11.96 -6.90 -2.80
CA GLN A 258 10.52 -7.08 -2.54
C GLN A 258 10.19 -8.51 -2.13
N GLY A 259 10.88 -9.53 -2.67
CA GLY A 259 10.69 -10.91 -2.24
C GLY A 259 11.06 -11.13 -0.78
N GLU A 260 12.20 -10.61 -0.32
CA GLU A 260 12.63 -10.72 1.09
C GLU A 260 11.70 -9.95 2.02
N MET A 261 11.27 -8.76 1.60
CA MET A 261 10.27 -7.96 2.29
C MET A 261 8.94 -8.72 2.48
N LEU A 262 8.54 -9.53 1.48
CA LEU A 262 7.34 -10.36 1.58
C LEU A 262 7.53 -11.60 2.48
N GLU A 263 8.74 -12.16 2.56
CA GLU A 263 9.02 -13.19 3.57
C GLU A 263 8.89 -12.62 5.00
N GLU A 264 9.40 -11.41 5.23
CA GLU A 264 9.26 -10.74 6.53
C GLU A 264 7.78 -10.45 6.85
N LEU A 265 7.02 -9.95 5.87
CA LEU A 265 5.58 -9.76 6.00
C LEU A 265 4.87 -11.06 6.38
N SER A 266 5.24 -12.16 5.74
CA SER A 266 4.67 -13.48 6.01
C SER A 266 4.87 -13.89 7.47
N ALA A 267 6.10 -13.75 7.97
CA ALA A 267 6.43 -14.00 9.36
C ALA A 267 5.70 -13.07 10.33
N LEU A 268 5.55 -11.78 10.01
CA LEU A 268 4.85 -10.81 10.84
C LEU A 268 3.35 -11.09 10.94
N ILE A 269 2.74 -11.58 9.86
CA ILE A 269 1.33 -11.98 9.83
C ILE A 269 1.13 -13.24 10.66
N ASP A 270 1.94 -14.28 10.46
CA ASP A 270 1.82 -15.53 11.22
C ASP A 270 2.14 -15.34 12.72
N ALA A 271 2.96 -14.35 13.08
CA ALA A 271 3.20 -13.93 14.46
C ALA A 271 2.07 -13.05 15.04
N GLY A 272 1.04 -12.72 14.25
CA GLY A 272 -0.09 -11.87 14.67
C GLY A 272 0.26 -10.40 14.88
N LYS A 273 1.45 -9.95 14.46
CA LYS A 273 1.88 -8.54 14.55
C LYS A 273 1.22 -7.69 13.48
N ILE A 274 1.08 -8.22 12.27
CA ILE A 274 0.32 -7.59 11.18
C ILE A 274 -0.96 -8.37 10.97
N LYS A 275 -2.07 -7.66 10.83
CA LYS A 275 -3.42 -8.20 10.61
C LYS A 275 -3.83 -7.97 9.16
N CYS A 276 -4.54 -8.95 8.59
CA CYS A 276 -5.19 -8.78 7.31
C CYS A 276 -6.19 -7.62 7.37
N HIS A 277 -6.20 -6.80 6.32
CA HIS A 277 -7.03 -5.61 6.19
C HIS A 277 -7.97 -5.70 4.98
N LEU A 278 -8.22 -6.93 4.51
CA LEU A 278 -9.27 -7.26 3.56
C LEU A 278 -10.64 -7.03 4.20
N THR A 279 -11.52 -6.30 3.53
CA THR A 279 -12.87 -5.97 4.04
C THR A 279 -13.99 -6.45 3.12
N ARG A 280 -13.67 -6.73 1.84
CA ARG A 280 -14.65 -7.21 0.87
C ARG A 280 -14.03 -8.23 -0.07
N ARG A 281 -14.77 -9.31 -0.29
CA ARG A 281 -14.43 -10.38 -1.23
C ARG A 281 -15.40 -10.32 -2.41
N LEU A 282 -14.86 -10.43 -3.60
CA LEU A 282 -15.60 -10.49 -4.86
C LEU A 282 -15.07 -11.67 -5.69
N GLN A 283 -15.81 -12.08 -6.71
CA GLN A 283 -15.36 -13.13 -7.61
C GLN A 283 -14.39 -12.58 -8.66
N LEU A 284 -13.35 -13.32 -8.99
CA LEU A 284 -12.47 -13.01 -10.11
C LEU A 284 -13.15 -13.38 -11.43
N ASN A 285 -14.08 -12.54 -11.83
CA ASN A 285 -14.74 -12.56 -13.13
C ASN A 285 -15.00 -11.12 -13.59
N LEU A 286 -15.53 -10.94 -14.79
CA LEU A 286 -15.75 -9.60 -15.35
C LEU A 286 -16.65 -8.71 -14.46
N GLU A 287 -17.69 -9.29 -13.85
CA GLU A 287 -18.62 -8.55 -12.99
C GLU A 287 -17.97 -8.13 -11.68
N GLY A 288 -17.27 -9.05 -11.02
CA GLY A 288 -16.53 -8.76 -9.80
C GLY A 288 -15.42 -7.75 -10.02
N ILE A 289 -14.69 -7.81 -11.14
CA ILE A 289 -13.69 -6.80 -11.51
C ILE A 289 -14.35 -5.42 -11.68
N LYS A 290 -15.47 -5.33 -12.41
CA LYS A 290 -16.21 -4.06 -12.58
C LYS A 290 -16.68 -3.49 -11.24
N GLU A 291 -17.23 -4.33 -10.37
CA GLU A 291 -17.68 -3.92 -9.05
C GLU A 291 -16.52 -3.49 -8.15
N ALA A 292 -15.40 -4.22 -8.16
CA ALA A 292 -14.18 -3.85 -7.43
C ALA A 292 -13.68 -2.47 -7.84
N HIS A 293 -13.60 -2.21 -9.14
CA HIS A 293 -13.20 -0.91 -9.68
C HIS A 293 -14.19 0.19 -9.26
N LYS A 294 -15.50 -0.04 -9.37
CA LYS A 294 -16.54 0.90 -8.93
C LYS A 294 -16.41 1.27 -7.44
N ILE A 295 -16.12 0.29 -6.58
CA ILE A 295 -15.90 0.53 -5.14
C ILE A 295 -14.70 1.45 -4.92
N LEU A 296 -13.59 1.19 -5.60
CA LEU A 296 -12.38 2.01 -5.46
C LEU A 296 -12.57 3.42 -6.03
N GLU A 297 -13.20 3.55 -7.20
CA GLU A 297 -13.49 4.84 -7.85
C GLU A 297 -14.44 5.71 -7.01
N SER A 298 -15.27 5.10 -6.16
CA SER A 298 -16.15 5.85 -5.24
C SER A 298 -15.39 6.63 -4.16
N GLY A 299 -14.12 6.31 -3.90
CA GLY A 299 -13.32 6.88 -2.81
C GLY A 299 -13.81 6.49 -1.40
N LYS A 300 -14.75 5.53 -1.28
CA LYS A 300 -15.35 5.13 0.00
C LYS A 300 -14.83 3.80 0.55
N ALA A 301 -13.95 3.12 -0.18
CA ALA A 301 -13.36 1.85 0.24
C ALA A 301 -12.68 1.95 1.62
N ILE A 302 -12.80 0.88 2.40
CA ILE A 302 -12.15 0.71 3.71
C ILE A 302 -11.25 -0.51 3.59
N GLY A 303 -9.98 -0.41 3.98
CA GLY A 303 -9.02 -1.50 3.79
C GLY A 303 -8.87 -1.89 2.32
N LYS A 304 -8.96 -3.21 2.03
CA LYS A 304 -8.80 -3.79 0.69
C LYS A 304 -10.01 -4.58 0.22
N VAL A 305 -10.20 -4.59 -1.10
CA VAL A 305 -11.19 -5.41 -1.82
C VAL A 305 -10.44 -6.47 -2.61
N GLY A 306 -10.65 -7.76 -2.29
CA GLY A 306 -10.01 -8.89 -2.95
C GLY A 306 -10.92 -9.61 -3.93
N LEU A 307 -10.35 -10.14 -5.02
CA LEU A 307 -11.05 -10.98 -5.98
C LEU A 307 -10.49 -12.39 -5.92
N GLY A 308 -11.36 -13.39 -5.90
CA GLY A 308 -10.92 -14.78 -5.95
C GLY A 308 -11.64 -15.63 -6.98
N LEU A 309 -10.95 -16.59 -7.60
CA LEU A 309 -11.58 -17.59 -8.45
C LEU A 309 -12.59 -18.39 -7.62
N SER A 310 -13.79 -18.56 -8.18
CA SER A 310 -14.82 -19.42 -7.62
C SER A 310 -14.53 -20.87 -7.99
N GLU A 311 -13.50 -21.47 -7.41
CA GLU A 311 -13.37 -22.92 -7.44
C GLU A 311 -13.97 -23.48 -6.14
N GLY A 312 -14.93 -24.38 -6.30
CA GLY A 312 -15.76 -24.89 -5.22
C GLY A 312 -14.96 -25.56 -4.11
N GLY A 313 -15.29 -25.22 -2.86
CA GLY A 313 -14.73 -25.87 -1.68
C GLY A 313 -14.52 -24.92 -0.51
N TRP A 314 -15.55 -24.18 -0.11
CA TRP A 314 -15.56 -23.55 1.22
C TRP A 314 -16.28 -24.52 2.16
N ALA A 315 -15.53 -25.45 2.72
CA ALA A 315 -15.91 -26.28 3.86
C ALA A 315 -14.70 -26.37 4.81
#